data_AF-A0A3N5MWZ5-F1
#
_entry.id   AF-A0A3N5MWZ5-F1
#
_cell.length_a   1.000
_cell.length_b   1.000
_cell.length_c   1.000
_cell.angle_alpha   90.00
_cell.angle_beta   90.00
_cell.angle_gamma   90.00
#
_symmetry.space_group_name_H-M   'P 1'
#
loop_
_entity.id
_entity.type
_entity.pdbx_description
1 polymer ?
#
loop_
_entity_poly.entity_id
_entity_poly.type
_entity_poly.pdbx_seq_one_letter_code
_entity_poly.pdbx_strand_id
1 'polypeptide(L)' 'MKEQVEKALADIRPALQADGGDIELIDVVDGIVQVRLQGACAGCPMSQLTLTNGVERHL' A
#
# COMPACT_ATOMS: atom_id res chain seq x y z
N MET A 1 -10.49 4.36 11.93
CA MET A 1 -9.77 4.67 10.68
C MET A 1 -8.67 3.66 10.40
N LYS A 2 -7.73 3.37 11.32
CA LYS A 2 -6.71 2.32 11.12
C LYS A 2 -7.27 0.95 10.73
N GLU A 3 -8.33 0.49 11.39
CA GLU A 3 -8.92 -0.84 11.11
C GLU A 3 -9.50 -1.00 9.69
N GLN A 4 -10.06 0.07 9.10
CA GLN A 4 -10.55 0.03 7.71
C GLN A 4 -9.39 -0.05 6.72
N VAL A 5 -8.31 0.68 7.00
CA VAL A 5 -7.09 0.69 6.20
C VAL A 5 -6.39 -0.67 6.27
N GLU A 6 -6.30 -1.28 7.45
CA GLU A 6 -5.74 -2.63 7.60
C GLU A 6 -6.56 -3.68 6.86
N LYS A 7 -7.90 -3.60 6.88
CA LYS A 7 -8.75 -4.48 6.08
C LYS A 7 -8.52 -4.31 4.59
N ALA A 8 -8.47 -3.08 4.10
CA ALA A 8 -8.19 -2.81 2.69
C ALA A 8 -6.81 -3.34 2.29
N LEU A 9 -5.78 -3.11 3.11
CA LEU A 9 -4.43 -3.62 2.88
C LEU A 9 -4.38 -5.15 2.91
N ALA A 10 -5.15 -5.80 3.78
CA ALA A 10 -5.23 -7.26 3.86
C ALA A 10 -5.83 -7.89 2.58
N ASP A 11 -6.79 -7.22 1.94
CA ASP A 11 -7.37 -7.64 0.66
C ASP A 11 -6.38 -7.48 -0.51
N ILE A 12 -5.56 -6.43 -0.50
CA ILE A 12 -4.63 -6.12 -1.59
C ILE A 12 -3.30 -6.88 -1.46
N ARG A 13 -2.90 -7.24 -0.23
CA ARG A 13 -1.68 -8.02 0.07
C ARG A 13 -1.49 -9.27 -0.78
N PRO A 14 -2.46 -10.19 -0.93
CA PRO A 14 -2.26 -11.40 -1.73
C PRO A 14 -1.99 -11.10 -3.20
N ALA A 15 -2.59 -10.04 -3.77
CA ALA A 15 -2.32 -9.61 -5.14
C ALA A 15 -0.90 -9.03 -5.26
N LEU A 16 -0.49 -8.20 -4.31
CA LEU A 16 0.87 -7.63 -4.27
C LEU A 16 1.93 -8.73 -4.11
N GLN A 17 1.68 -9.72 -3.26
CA GLN A 17 2.57 -10.86 -3.05
C GLN A 17 2.66 -11.77 -4.28
N ALA A 18 1.57 -11.91 -5.04
CA ALA A 18 1.59 -12.61 -6.33
C ALA A 18 2.47 -11.90 -7.37
N ASP A 19 2.52 -10.56 -7.34
CA ASP A 19 3.42 -9.73 -8.15
C ASP A 19 4.87 -9.67 -7.58
N GLY A 20 5.14 -10.37 -6.47
CA GLY A 20 6.46 -10.37 -5.82
C GLY A 20 6.77 -9.11 -5.01
N GLY A 21 5.77 -8.29 -4.74
CA GLY A 21 5.83 -7.15 -3.82
C GLY A 21 5.19 -7.44 -2.47
N ASP A 22 5.28 -6.49 -1.55
CA ASP A 22 4.53 -6.51 -0.30
C ASP A 22 4.21 -5.08 0.15
N ILE A 23 3.24 -4.92 1.04
CA ILE A 23 2.85 -3.63 1.59
C ILE A 23 2.70 -3.69 3.11
N GLU A 24 3.28 -2.69 3.77
CA GLU A 24 3.30 -2.56 5.22
C GLU A 24 2.70 -1.21 5.60
N LEU A 25 1.73 -1.19 6.52
CA LEU A 25 1.19 0.04 7.07
C LEU A 25 2.19 0.61 8.08
N ILE A 26 2.69 1.82 7.83
CA ILE A 26 3.60 2.52 8.73
C ILE A 26 2.81 3.35 9.73
N ASP A 27 1.94 4.23 9.25
CA ASP A 27 1.13 5.05 10.13
C ASP A 27 -0.14 5.61 9.47
N VAL A 28 -1.05 6.13 10.28
CA VAL A 28 -2.24 6.86 9.82
C VAL A 28 -2.36 8.12 10.67
N VAL A 29 -2.10 9.28 10.07
CA VAL A 29 -2.12 10.59 10.75
C VAL A 29 -3.06 11.53 9.98
N ASP A 30 -4.06 12.09 10.66
CA ASP A 30 -5.00 13.06 10.08
C ASP A 30 -5.65 12.62 8.75
N GLY A 31 -5.92 11.32 8.60
CA GLY A 31 -6.49 10.74 7.38
C GLY A 31 -5.47 10.41 6.28
N ILE A 32 -4.19 10.75 6.48
CA ILE A 32 -3.09 10.37 5.61
C ILE A 32 -2.57 9.01 6.03
N VAL A 33 -2.63 8.05 5.09
CA VAL A 33 -2.14 6.69 5.29
C VAL A 33 -0.71 6.58 4.74
N GLN A 34 0.25 6.35 5.63
CA GLN A 34 1.63 6.05 5.27
C GLN A 34 1.81 4.54 5.16
N VAL A 35 2.19 4.09 3.97
CA VAL A 35 2.51 2.69 3.68
C VAL A 35 3.93 2.59 3.14
N ARG A 36 4.57 1.46 3.41
CA ARG A 36 5.86 1.08 2.87
C ARG A 36 5.67 -0.11 1.94
N LEU A 37 6.06 0.09 0.68
CA LEU A 37 6.09 -0.97 -0.31
C LEU A 37 7.43 -1.72 -0.19
N GLN A 38 7.38 -3.04 -0.17
CA GLN A 38 8.53 -3.93 -0.10
C GLN A 38 8.54 -4.86 -1.34
N GLY A 39 9.65 -5.57 -1.58
CA GLY A 39 9.79 -6.51 -2.69
C GLY A 39 9.96 -5.86 -4.07
N ALA A 40 9.44 -6.50 -5.12
CA ALA A 40 9.55 -6.05 -6.51
C ALA A 40 8.99 -4.62 -6.74
N CYS A 41 7.98 -4.23 -5.96
CA CYS A 41 7.40 -2.88 -6.00
C CYS A 41 8.30 -1.79 -5.41
N ALA A 42 9.28 -2.14 -4.56
CA ALA A 42 10.18 -1.15 -3.94
C ALA A 42 11.26 -0.63 -4.90
N GLY A 43 11.67 -1.44 -5.87
CA GLY A 43 12.75 -1.13 -6.81
C GLY A 43 12.33 -0.41 -8.08
N CYS A 44 11.03 -0.35 -8.39
CA CYS A 44 10.54 0.25 -9.63
C CYS A 44 9.99 1.66 -9.34
N PRO A 45 10.69 2.75 -9.74
CA PRO A 45 10.28 4.12 -9.45
C PRO A 45 8.90 4.47 -10.04
N MET A 46 8.46 3.74 -11.05
CA MET A 46 7.13 3.88 -11.67
C MET A 46 6.02 3.23 -10.82
N SER A 47 6.33 2.17 -10.07
CA SER A 47 5.37 1.47 -9.19
C SER A 47 5.09 2.25 -7.91
N GLN A 48 6.08 2.98 -7.37
CA GLN A 48 5.89 3.85 -6.20
C GLN A 48 4.82 4.93 -6.49
N LEU A 49 4.91 5.60 -7.65
CA LEU A 49 3.95 6.66 -8.02
C LEU A 49 2.53 6.12 -8.24
N THR A 50 2.41 4.93 -8.84
CA THR A 50 1.13 4.31 -9.20
C THR A 50 0.42 3.76 -7.96
N LEU A 51 1.16 3.16 -7.02
CA LEU A 51 0.60 2.65 -5.76
C LEU A 51 0.21 3.79 -4.81
N THR A 52 1.01 4.86 -4.72
CA THR A 52 0.60 6.07 -3.96
C THR A 52 -0.71 6.64 -4.52
N ASN A 53 -0.82 6.81 -5.84
CA ASN A 53 -2.06 7.27 -6.47
C ASN A 53 -3.23 6.29 -6.30
N GLY A 54 -2.98 4.98 -6.35
CA GLY A 54 -4.02 3.95 -6.19
C GLY A 54 -4.60 3.93 -4.78
N VAL A 55 -3.75 4.10 -3.76
CA VAL A 55 -4.17 4.16 -2.35
C VAL A 55 -4.88 5.49 -2.04
N GLU A 56 -4.38 6.63 -2.55
CA GLU A 56 -5.09 7.92 -2.41
C GLU A 56 -6.48 7.91 -3.07
N ARG A 57 -6.66 7.15 -4.15
CA ARG A 57 -7.95 7.10 -4.89
C ARG A 57 -8.97 6.15 -4.26
N HIS A 58 -8.55 5.28 -3.34
CA HIS A 58 -9.40 4.33 -2.64
C HIS A 58 -9.83 4.81 -1.24
N LEU A 59 -9.30 5.93 -0.77
CA LEU A 59 -9.71 6.66 0.44
C LEU A 59 -10.57 7.87 0.08
#